data_AF-A0A950L9D3-F1
#
_entry.id   AF-A0A950L9D3-F1
#
_cell.length_a   1.000
_cell.length_b   1.000
_cell.length_c   1.000
_cell.angle_alpha   90.00
_cell.angle_beta   90.00
_cell.angle_gamma   90.00
#
_symmetry.space_group_name_H-M   'P 1'
#
loop_
_entity.id
_entity.type
_entity.pdbx_description
1 polymer ?
#
loop_
_entity_poly.entity_id
_entity_poly.type
_entity_poly.pdbx_seq_one_letter_code
_entity_poly.pdbx_strand_id
1 'polypeptide(L)'
;MTLVAPIPTCIAARVVFIINHLCGVIGEHGRTDRASVPLLDLTCQRLRRLRARLTHLIAAFREGRLPLPRVRTRRVPAPTPATTLAESPESDAEPGVTPPGPPAKNQQLRLPSKFGWLLRFGWRAAGARSQFEHWLQDPEAQALLAASRQARRIVRRLCHMLGIELPEALRLPPRPRR
;
A
#
# COMPACT_ATOMS: atom_id res chain seq x y z
N MET A 1 -8.27 34.82 4.69
CA MET A 1 -7.14 34.85 3.73
C MET A 1 -6.55 33.45 3.63
N THR A 2 -7.01 32.64 2.69
CA THR A 2 -6.48 31.30 2.45
C THR A 2 -5.17 31.43 1.69
N LEU A 3 -4.04 31.23 2.36
CA LEU A 3 -2.73 31.08 1.75
C LEU A 3 -2.79 29.91 0.74
N VAL A 4 -2.84 30.25 -0.55
CA VAL A 4 -2.61 29.29 -1.63
C VAL A 4 -1.13 28.93 -1.55
N ALA A 5 -0.81 27.83 -0.88
CA ALA A 5 0.55 27.33 -0.82
C ALA A 5 1.08 27.13 -2.26
N PRO A 6 2.33 27.51 -2.55
CA PRO A 6 2.90 27.36 -3.88
C PRO A 6 2.85 25.90 -4.29
N ILE A 7 2.31 25.62 -5.48
CA ILE A 7 2.27 24.27 -6.03
C ILE A 7 3.73 23.86 -6.25
N PRO A 8 4.22 22.79 -5.62
CA PRO A 8 5.58 22.33 -5.85
C PRO A 8 5.78 21.98 -7.33
N THR A 9 6.88 22.47 -7.91
CA THR A 9 7.17 22.31 -9.33
C THR A 9 7.81 20.95 -9.66
N CYS A 10 8.50 20.33 -8.70
CA CYS A 10 9.09 19.00 -8.91
C CYS A 10 8.13 17.88 -8.54
N ILE A 11 8.12 16.81 -9.35
CA ILE A 11 7.14 15.72 -9.26
C ILE A 11 7.15 14.98 -7.92
N ALA A 12 8.33 14.88 -7.29
CA ALA A 12 8.51 14.31 -5.97
C ALA A 12 7.87 15.19 -4.87
N ALA A 13 8.05 16.51 -4.96
CA ALA A 13 7.46 17.42 -3.98
C ALA A 13 5.93 17.48 -4.11
N ARG A 14 5.38 17.35 -5.33
CA ARG A 14 3.93 17.21 -5.55
C ARG A 14 3.36 16.01 -4.82
N VAL A 15 3.97 14.82 -4.97
CA VAL A 15 3.43 13.62 -4.30
C VAL A 15 3.60 13.67 -2.77
N VAL A 16 4.69 14.27 -2.29
CA VAL A 16 4.90 14.52 -0.85
C VAL A 16 3.84 15.46 -0.30
N PHE A 17 3.56 16.56 -1.00
CA PHE A 17 2.54 17.53 -0.63
C PHE A 17 1.14 16.87 -0.55
N ILE A 18 0.73 16.12 -1.57
CA ILE A 18 -0.56 15.42 -1.61
C ILE A 18 -0.69 14.46 -0.42
N ILE A 19 0.32 13.63 -0.17
CA ILE A 19 0.26 12.64 0.92
C ILE A 19 0.27 13.32 2.30
N ASN A 20 1.02 14.42 2.46
CA ASN A 20 1.03 15.19 3.70
C ASN A 20 -0.33 15.84 3.97
N HIS A 21 -0.93 16.44 2.94
CA HIS A 21 -2.28 17.00 3.02
C HIS A 21 -3.30 15.94 3.44
N LEU A 22 -3.25 14.73 2.86
CA LEU A 22 -4.09 13.61 3.28
C LEU A 22 -3.89 13.21 4.74
N CYS A 23 -2.65 13.13 5.22
CA CYS A 23 -2.37 12.83 6.63
C CYS A 23 -2.91 13.93 7.55
N GLY A 24 -2.85 15.20 7.13
CA GLY A 24 -3.43 16.32 7.86
C GLY A 24 -4.96 16.22 7.99
N VAL A 25 -5.65 15.93 6.88
CA VAL A 25 -7.11 15.74 6.85
C VAL A 25 -7.54 14.58 7.76
N ILE A 26 -6.81 13.47 7.72
CA ILE A 26 -7.06 12.31 8.60
C ILE A 26 -6.86 12.68 10.08
N GLY A 27 -5.79 13.39 10.40
CA GLY A 27 -5.49 13.83 11.76
C GLY A 27 -6.53 14.80 12.31
N GLU A 28 -7.04 15.70 11.48
CA GLU A 28 -8.13 16.62 11.85
C GLU A 28 -9.43 15.86 12.11
N HIS A 29 -9.76 14.87 11.28
CA HIS A 29 -10.94 14.03 11.51
C HIS A 29 -10.85 13.21 12.82
N GLY A 30 -9.65 12.75 13.18
CA GLY A 30 -9.41 12.06 14.45
C GLY A 30 -9.63 12.91 15.70
N ARG A 31 -9.64 14.24 15.58
CA ARG A 31 -10.04 15.13 16.69
C ARG A 31 -11.54 15.09 16.95
N THR A 32 -12.34 14.88 15.90
CA THR A 32 -13.80 14.80 15.97
C THR A 32 -14.28 13.43 16.42
N ASP A 33 -13.59 12.34 16.02
CA ASP A 33 -13.93 10.97 16.40
C ASP A 33 -12.75 10.25 17.07
N ARG A 34 -12.70 10.31 18.41
CA ARG A 34 -11.64 9.72 19.22
C ARG A 34 -11.60 8.18 19.15
N ALA A 35 -12.74 7.53 18.89
CA ALA A 35 -12.82 6.07 18.81
C ALA A 35 -12.06 5.54 17.58
N SER A 36 -11.97 6.33 16.52
CA SER A 36 -11.28 5.98 15.28
C SER A 36 -9.78 6.29 15.28
N VAL A 37 -9.24 6.97 16.30
CA VAL A 37 -7.85 7.48 16.33
C VAL A 37 -6.78 6.41 16.04
N PRO A 38 -6.80 5.21 16.65
CA PRO A 38 -5.79 4.19 16.36
C PRO A 38 -5.80 3.75 14.89
N LEU A 39 -6.98 3.63 14.28
CA LEU A 39 -7.13 3.25 12.87
C LEU A 39 -6.66 4.38 11.93
N LEU A 40 -6.93 5.63 12.30
CA LEU A 40 -6.47 6.81 11.57
C LEU A 40 -4.94 6.95 11.64
N ASP A 41 -4.33 6.68 12.79
CA ASP A 41 -2.87 6.71 12.93
C ASP A 41 -2.20 5.61 12.07
N LEU A 42 -2.73 4.38 12.10
CA LEU A 42 -2.28 3.31 11.21
C LEU A 42 -2.40 3.67 9.73
N THR A 43 -3.44 4.43 9.37
CA THR A 43 -3.61 4.96 8.00
C THR A 43 -2.52 5.97 7.67
N CYS A 44 -2.29 6.95 8.54
CA CYS A 44 -1.23 7.96 8.38
C CYS A 44 0.15 7.30 8.29
N GLN A 45 0.45 6.32 9.15
CA GLN A 45 1.70 5.56 9.09
C GLN A 45 1.84 4.83 7.75
N ARG A 46 0.78 4.17 7.27
CA ARG A 46 0.78 3.47 5.98
C ARG A 46 0.99 4.45 4.83
N LEU A 47 0.34 5.61 4.83
CA LEU A 47 0.53 6.66 3.83
C LEU A 47 1.96 7.19 3.83
N ARG A 48 2.53 7.48 5.01
CA ARG A 48 3.94 7.92 5.15
C ARG A 48 4.92 6.86 4.64
N ARG A 49 4.68 5.57 4.90
CA ARG A 49 5.49 4.47 4.35
C ARG A 49 5.40 4.38 2.83
N LEU A 50 4.21 4.58 2.25
CA LEU A 50 4.04 4.62 0.79
C LEU A 50 4.75 5.83 0.18
N ARG A 51 4.65 7.00 0.82
CA ARG A 51 5.39 8.22 0.43
C ARG A 51 6.89 7.96 0.38
N ALA A 52 7.48 7.46 1.47
CA ALA A 52 8.91 7.20 1.55
C ALA A 52 9.40 6.23 0.47
N ARG A 53 8.63 5.18 0.19
CA ARG A 53 8.95 4.23 -0.88
C ARG A 53 8.86 4.87 -2.27
N LEU A 54 7.86 5.72 -2.50
CA LEU A 54 7.68 6.38 -3.78
C LEU A 54 8.77 7.43 -4.02
N THR A 55 9.11 8.24 -3.02
CA THR A 55 10.19 9.23 -3.12
C THR A 55 11.54 8.57 -3.36
N HIS A 56 11.81 7.44 -2.71
CA HIS A 56 13.01 6.64 -2.97
C HIS A 56 13.05 6.13 -4.41
N LEU A 57 11.92 5.67 -4.96
CA LEU A 57 11.85 5.24 -6.36
C LEU A 57 12.02 6.39 -7.34
N ILE A 58 11.46 7.57 -7.04
CA ILE A 58 11.65 8.77 -7.86
C ILE A 58 13.14 9.19 -7.85
N ALA A 59 13.78 9.21 -6.69
CA ALA A 59 15.21 9.52 -6.57
C ALA A 59 16.06 8.52 -7.38
N ALA A 60 15.84 7.22 -7.19
CA ALA A 60 16.54 6.18 -7.94
C ALA A 60 16.29 6.27 -9.46
N PHE A 61 15.11 6.70 -9.90
CA PHE A 61 14.81 6.93 -11.31
C PHE A 61 15.56 8.12 -11.90
N ARG A 62 15.60 9.24 -11.18
CA ARG A 62 16.36 10.43 -11.61
C ARG A 62 17.86 10.17 -11.67
N GLU A 63 18.35 9.28 -10.80
CA GLU A 63 19.74 8.80 -10.83
C GLU A 63 20.00 7.72 -11.89
N GLY A 64 18.99 7.27 -12.64
CA GLY A 64 19.12 6.19 -13.62
C GLY A 64 19.34 4.80 -13.01
N ARG A 65 19.18 4.64 -11.69
CA ARG A 65 19.48 3.43 -10.91
C ARG A 65 18.29 2.50 -10.69
N LEU A 66 17.19 2.65 -11.45
CA LEU A 66 16.02 1.80 -11.22
C LEU A 66 16.39 0.31 -11.32
N PRO A 67 16.07 -0.51 -10.30
CA PRO A 67 16.34 -1.94 -10.37
C PRO A 67 15.57 -2.56 -11.53
N LEU A 68 16.27 -3.19 -12.47
CA LEU A 68 15.63 -3.96 -13.53
C LEU A 68 14.65 -4.97 -12.91
N PRO A 69 13.48 -5.21 -13.54
CA PRO A 69 12.52 -6.16 -13.03
C PRO A 69 13.20 -7.52 -12.83
N ARG A 70 13.37 -7.95 -11.56
CA ARG A 70 13.84 -9.30 -11.28
C ARG A 70 12.87 -10.27 -11.92
N VAL A 71 13.30 -10.90 -13.01
CA VAL A 71 12.63 -12.04 -13.62
C VAL A 71 12.55 -13.08 -12.50
N ARG A 72 11.34 -13.33 -12.01
CA ARG A 72 11.11 -14.48 -11.14
C ARG A 72 11.33 -15.71 -12.01
N THR A 73 12.54 -16.24 -12.00
CA THR A 73 12.77 -17.64 -12.32
C THR A 73 11.88 -18.43 -11.36
N ARG A 74 10.82 -19.03 -11.92
CA ARG A 74 9.93 -19.94 -11.23
C ARG A 74 10.80 -21.08 -10.72
N ARG A 75 11.11 -21.07 -9.43
CA ARG A 75 11.78 -22.19 -8.77
C ARG A 75 10.85 -23.39 -8.94
N VAL A 76 11.24 -24.31 -9.81
CA VAL A 76 10.60 -25.63 -9.92
C VAL A 76 10.78 -26.29 -8.54
N PRO A 77 9.71 -26.69 -7.85
CA PRO A 77 9.85 -27.40 -6.59
C PRO A 77 10.60 -28.70 -6.86
N ALA A 78 11.67 -28.95 -6.10
CA ALA A 78 12.42 -30.19 -6.15
C ALA A 78 11.50 -31.37 -5.78
N PRO A 79 11.63 -32.53 -6.44
CA PRO A 79 10.85 -33.71 -6.12
C PRO A 79 11.18 -34.17 -4.70
N THR A 80 10.12 -34.35 -3.91
CA THR A 80 10.14 -34.90 -2.56
C THR A 80 10.62 -36.36 -2.61
N PRO A 81 11.67 -36.76 -1.87
CA PRO A 81 11.89 -38.16 -1.60
C PRO A 81 10.92 -38.62 -0.51
N ALA A 82 10.17 -39.67 -0.82
CA ALA A 82 9.33 -40.40 0.11
C ALA A 82 10.14 -41.41 0.93
N THR A 83 9.56 -41.80 2.09
CA THR A 83 9.86 -43.01 2.88
C THR A 83 11.08 -42.82 3.83
N THR A 84 11.04 -43.17 5.13
CA THR A 84 10.56 -44.41 5.75
C THR A 84 10.22 -44.20 7.24
N LEU A 85 9.27 -44.99 7.75
CA LEU A 85 8.92 -45.18 9.16
C LEU A 85 10.11 -45.66 10.02
N ALA A 86 10.19 -45.20 11.27
CA ALA A 86 10.58 -45.95 12.49
C ALA A 86 10.70 -44.93 13.64
N GLU A 87 10.30 -45.12 14.89
CA GLU A 87 9.53 -46.09 15.65
C GLU A 87 9.19 -45.36 16.97
N SER A 88 8.05 -45.66 17.58
CA SER A 88 7.72 -45.24 18.95
C SER A 88 8.69 -45.87 19.95
N PRO A 89 8.80 -45.30 21.16
CA PRO A 89 8.28 -46.08 22.28
C PRO A 89 7.36 -45.29 23.21
N GLU A 90 6.39 -46.03 23.73
CA GLU A 90 5.41 -45.68 24.76
C GLU A 90 6.07 -45.16 26.06
N SER A 91 5.40 -44.21 26.71
CA SER A 91 5.52 -44.02 28.16
C SER A 91 4.19 -43.45 28.69
N ASP A 92 3.53 -44.27 29.50
CA ASP A 92 2.27 -44.02 30.21
C ASP A 92 2.29 -42.76 31.09
N ALA A 93 1.22 -41.95 31.01
CA ALA A 93 0.45 -41.40 32.13
C ALA A 93 -0.50 -40.26 31.67
N GLU A 94 -1.81 -40.55 31.64
CA GLU A 94 -2.92 -39.59 31.76
C GLU A 94 -2.92 -38.88 33.15
N PRO A 95 -3.67 -37.79 33.44
CA PRO A 95 -4.78 -37.18 32.68
C PRO A 95 -4.77 -35.62 32.58
N GLY A 96 -5.46 -35.11 31.57
CA GLY A 96 -6.32 -33.93 31.72
C GLY A 96 -5.68 -32.55 31.93
N VAL A 97 -4.97 -32.02 30.93
CA VAL A 97 -4.86 -30.55 30.77
C VAL A 97 -5.28 -30.21 29.34
N THR A 98 -6.54 -29.77 29.21
CA THR A 98 -7.09 -29.13 28.02
C THR A 98 -6.07 -28.13 27.45
N PRO A 99 -5.69 -28.24 26.16
CA PRO A 99 -4.83 -27.25 25.55
C PRO A 99 -5.49 -25.86 25.66
N PRO A 100 -4.76 -24.80 26.02
CA PRO A 100 -5.31 -23.46 26.03
C PRO A 100 -5.86 -23.18 24.64
N GLY A 101 -7.15 -22.84 24.57
CA GLY A 101 -7.86 -22.58 23.33
C GLY A 101 -7.10 -21.58 22.45
N PRO A 102 -7.32 -21.62 21.12
CA PRO A 102 -6.63 -20.75 20.17
C PRO A 102 -6.72 -19.30 20.64
N PRO A 103 -5.60 -18.53 20.62
CA PRO A 103 -5.58 -17.18 21.15
C PRO A 103 -6.69 -16.37 20.49
N ALA A 104 -7.47 -15.67 21.33
CA ALA A 104 -8.52 -14.77 20.91
C ALA A 104 -8.04 -14.01 19.68
N LYS A 105 -8.71 -14.22 18.54
CA LYS A 105 -8.36 -13.61 17.26
C LYS A 105 -8.13 -12.13 17.53
N ASN A 106 -6.86 -11.73 17.50
CA ASN A 106 -6.46 -10.34 17.56
C ASN A 106 -7.49 -9.60 16.70
N GLN A 107 -8.29 -8.72 17.31
CA GLN A 107 -9.09 -7.75 16.59
C GLN A 107 -8.09 -6.80 15.95
N GLN A 108 -7.36 -7.31 14.96
CA GLN A 108 -6.42 -6.57 14.16
C GLN A 108 -7.27 -5.47 13.58
N LEU A 109 -7.05 -4.24 14.04
CA LEU A 109 -7.72 -3.05 13.57
C LEU A 109 -7.59 -3.05 12.04
N ARG A 110 -8.62 -3.55 11.35
CA ARG A 110 -8.56 -3.79 9.92
C ARG A 110 -8.83 -2.44 9.28
N LEU A 111 -7.79 -1.89 8.67
CA LEU A 111 -7.91 -0.69 7.85
C LEU A 111 -9.03 -0.88 6.83
N PRO A 112 -9.87 0.15 6.59
CA PRO A 112 -10.94 0.06 5.61
C PRO A 112 -10.36 -0.34 4.25
N SER A 113 -10.98 -1.36 3.65
CA SER A 113 -10.54 -1.94 2.40
C SER A 113 -11.44 -1.57 1.22
N LYS A 114 -12.51 -0.78 1.44
CA LYS A 114 -13.44 -0.35 0.39
C LYS A 114 -12.75 0.60 -0.58
N PHE A 115 -13.14 0.56 -1.85
CA PHE A 115 -12.67 1.53 -2.84
C PHE A 115 -13.10 2.95 -2.45
N GLY A 116 -12.21 3.93 -2.59
CA GLY A 116 -12.52 5.33 -2.31
C GLY A 116 -12.82 5.66 -0.85
N TRP A 117 -12.50 4.76 0.08
CA TRP A 117 -12.87 4.93 1.49
C TRP A 117 -12.30 6.22 2.11
N LEU A 118 -11.21 6.76 1.57
CA LEU A 118 -10.57 7.98 2.06
C LEU A 118 -11.37 9.24 1.69
N LEU A 119 -12.28 9.16 0.72
CA LEU A 119 -13.21 10.25 0.39
C LEU A 119 -14.28 10.46 1.47
N ARG A 120 -14.45 9.50 2.40
CA ARG A 120 -15.36 9.64 3.54
C ARG A 120 -14.93 10.73 4.52
N PHE A 121 -13.68 11.19 4.43
CA PHE A 121 -13.16 12.31 5.22
C PHE A 121 -13.52 13.70 4.63
N GLY A 122 -14.37 13.73 3.60
CA GLY A 122 -14.97 14.96 3.08
C GLY A 122 -14.20 15.62 1.93
N TRP A 123 -14.60 16.86 1.61
CA TRP A 123 -14.15 17.60 0.42
C TRP A 123 -12.63 17.83 0.37
N ARG A 124 -11.94 17.91 1.51
CA ARG A 124 -10.48 18.09 1.55
C ARG A 124 -9.74 16.86 1.02
N ALA A 125 -10.30 15.67 1.22
CA ALA A 125 -9.80 14.43 0.62
C ALA A 125 -10.11 14.37 -0.89
N ALA A 126 -11.24 14.94 -1.33
CA ALA A 126 -11.55 15.09 -2.75
C ALA A 126 -10.59 16.06 -3.46
N GLY A 127 -10.14 17.13 -2.80
CA GLY A 127 -9.07 17.99 -3.32
C GLY A 127 -7.73 17.28 -3.48
N ALA A 128 -7.38 16.36 -2.57
CA ALA A 128 -6.19 15.52 -2.72
C ALA A 128 -6.32 14.55 -3.90
N ARG A 129 -7.54 14.04 -4.14
CA ARG A 129 -7.85 13.18 -5.29
C ARG A 129 -7.57 13.89 -6.60
N SER A 130 -8.09 15.10 -6.81
CA SER A 130 -7.88 15.84 -8.06
C SER A 130 -6.41 16.20 -8.28
N GLN A 131 -5.68 16.58 -7.23
CA GLN A 131 -4.23 16.80 -7.32
C GLN A 131 -3.47 15.53 -7.70
N PHE A 132 -3.88 14.37 -7.18
CA PHE A 132 -3.27 13.10 -7.52
C PHE A 132 -3.60 12.66 -8.94
N GLU A 133 -4.84 12.87 -9.40
CA GLU A 133 -5.24 12.64 -10.80
C GLU A 133 -4.40 13.49 -11.75
N HIS A 134 -4.21 14.77 -11.46
CA HIS A 134 -3.36 15.64 -12.25
C HIS A 134 -1.88 15.20 -12.22
N TRP A 135 -1.36 14.75 -11.06
CA TRP A 135 -0.01 14.17 -10.98
C TRP A 135 0.16 12.90 -11.84
N LEU A 136 -0.90 12.09 -12.00
CA LEU A 136 -0.86 10.90 -12.88
C LEU A 136 -0.83 11.23 -14.37
N GLN A 137 -1.27 12.43 -14.76
CA GLN A 137 -1.20 12.91 -16.15
C GLN A 137 0.18 13.50 -16.50
N ASP A 138 1.05 13.69 -15.50
CA ASP A 138 2.39 14.24 -15.70
C ASP A 138 3.28 13.23 -16.46
N PRO A 139 3.92 13.62 -17.58
CA PRO A 139 4.74 12.71 -18.39
C PRO A 139 5.91 12.11 -17.59
N GLU A 140 6.49 12.84 -16.63
CA GLU A 140 7.58 12.31 -15.79
C GLU A 140 7.06 11.22 -14.83
N ALA A 141 5.82 11.34 -14.33
CA ALA A 141 5.19 10.28 -13.52
C ALA A 141 4.89 9.06 -14.38
N GLN A 142 4.40 9.27 -15.61
CA GLN A 142 4.15 8.18 -16.53
C GLN A 142 5.43 7.43 -16.88
N ALA A 143 6.54 8.13 -17.13
CA ALA A 143 7.85 7.53 -17.39
C ALA A 143 8.33 6.68 -16.19
N LEU A 144 8.21 7.18 -14.96
CA LEU A 144 8.51 6.42 -13.75
C LEU A 144 7.67 5.14 -13.64
N LEU A 145 6.37 5.24 -13.95
CA LEU A 145 5.43 4.12 -13.85
C LEU A 145 5.66 3.08 -14.95
N ALA A 146 6.06 3.50 -16.13
CA ALA A 146 6.52 2.62 -17.20
C ALA A 146 7.78 1.85 -16.75
N ALA A 147 8.76 2.55 -16.19
CA ALA A 147 10.04 1.99 -15.78
C ALA A 147 9.97 1.08 -14.54
N SER A 148 9.06 1.33 -13.59
CA SER A 148 9.00 0.59 -12.32
C SER A 148 7.65 -0.09 -12.04
N ARG A 149 7.65 -1.43 -12.00
CA ARG A 149 6.50 -2.23 -11.52
C ARG A 149 6.18 -1.94 -10.05
N GLN A 150 7.18 -1.61 -9.24
CA GLN A 150 6.97 -1.30 -7.83
C GLN A 150 6.26 0.04 -7.66
N ALA A 151 6.62 1.06 -8.45
CA ALA A 151 5.91 2.33 -8.48
C ALA A 151 4.43 2.12 -8.85
N ARG A 152 4.16 1.33 -9.90
CA ARG A 152 2.77 0.98 -10.29
C ARG A 152 1.97 0.32 -9.18
N ARG A 153 2.58 -0.59 -8.40
CA ARG A 153 1.89 -1.24 -7.26
C ARG A 153 1.55 -0.25 -6.15
N ILE A 154 2.45 0.69 -5.85
CA ILE A 154 2.25 1.72 -4.83
C ILE A 154 1.13 2.67 -5.28
N VAL A 155 1.21 3.17 -6.52
CA VAL A 155 0.23 4.09 -7.09
C VAL A 155 -1.15 3.44 -7.18
N ARG A 156 -1.26 2.18 -7.63
CA ARG A 156 -2.53 1.44 -7.62
C ARG A 156 -3.18 1.40 -6.24
N ARG A 157 -2.37 1.22 -5.18
CA ARG A 157 -2.87 1.19 -3.81
C ARG A 157 -3.38 2.57 -3.38
N LEU A 158 -2.72 3.66 -3.78
CA LEU A 158 -3.18 5.03 -3.54
C LEU A 158 -4.47 5.33 -4.30
N CYS A 159 -4.54 4.99 -5.60
CA CYS A 159 -5.76 5.13 -6.40
C CYS A 159 -6.94 4.41 -5.76
N HIS A 160 -6.76 3.17 -5.29
CA HIS A 160 -7.81 2.42 -4.62
C HIS A 160 -8.29 3.11 -3.33
N MET A 161 -7.40 3.72 -2.54
CA MET A 161 -7.79 4.42 -1.32
C MET A 161 -8.52 5.73 -1.63
N LEU A 162 -8.09 6.45 -2.67
CA LEU A 162 -8.67 7.72 -3.11
C LEU A 162 -9.89 7.57 -4.01
N GLY A 163 -10.20 6.36 -4.48
CA GLY A 163 -11.34 6.10 -5.36
C GLY A 163 -11.11 6.60 -6.79
N ILE A 164 -9.85 6.64 -7.21
CA ILE A 164 -9.45 7.07 -8.55
C ILE A 164 -9.49 5.86 -9.46
N GLU A 165 -10.22 5.97 -10.57
CA GLU A 165 -10.17 4.98 -11.64
C GLU A 165 -8.79 4.98 -12.27
N LEU A 166 -8.20 3.80 -12.38
CA LEU A 166 -6.82 3.67 -12.88
C LEU A 166 -6.79 4.05 -14.38
N PRO A 167 -5.99 5.07 -14.79
CA PRO A 167 -5.84 5.42 -16.19
C PRO A 167 -5.43 4.22 -17.05
N GLU A 168 -5.91 4.16 -18.29
CA GLU A 168 -5.65 3.06 -19.25
C GLU A 168 -4.15 2.71 -19.33
N ALA A 169 -3.27 3.72 -19.30
CA ALA A 169 -1.80 3.57 -19.30
C ALA A 169 -1.23 2.74 -18.13
N LEU A 170 -1.97 2.61 -17.03
CA LEU A 170 -1.62 1.80 -15.86
C LEU A 170 -2.34 0.46 -15.81
N ARG A 171 -3.33 0.22 -16.69
CA ARG A 171 -3.92 -1.10 -16.89
C ARG A 171 -2.85 -1.95 -17.57
N LEU A 172 -2.39 -3.00 -16.88
CA LEU A 172 -1.56 -3.99 -17.57
C LEU A 172 -2.42 -4.61 -18.67
N PRO A 173 -1.86 -4.89 -19.87
CA PRO A 173 -2.61 -5.59 -20.89
C PRO A 173 -3.18 -6.89 -20.29
N PRO A 174 -4.45 -7.22 -20.59
CA PRO A 174 -5.07 -8.43 -20.10
C PRO A 174 -4.17 -9.62 -20.48
N ARG A 175 -3.80 -10.43 -19.48
CA ARG A 175 -3.05 -11.66 -19.73
C ARG A 175 -3.90 -12.56 -20.63
N PRO A 176 -3.36 -13.07 -21.75
CA PRO A 176 -4.06 -14.11 -22.49
C PRO A 176 -4.28 -15.29 -21.54
N ARG A 177 -5.55 -15.66 -21.34
CA ARG A 177 -5.93 -16.89 -20.66
C ARG A 177 -5.45 -18.04 -21.56
N ARG A 178 -4.46 -18.81 -21.08
CA ARG A 178 -4.17 -20.14 -21.60
C ARG A 178 -4.97 -21.15 -20.79
#